data_AF-A0A970YHD4-F1
#
_entry.id   AF-A0A970YHD4-F1
#
_cell.length_a   1.000
_cell.length_b   1.000
_cell.length_c   1.000
_cell.angle_alpha   90.00
_cell.angle_beta   90.00
_cell.angle_gamma   90.00
#
_symmetry.space_group_name_H-M   'P 1'
#
loop_
_entity.id
_entity.type
_entity.pdbx_description
1 polymer ?
#
loop_
_entity_poly.entity_id
_entity_poly.type
_entity_poly.pdbx_seq_one_letter_code
_entity_poly.pdbx_strand_id
1 'polypeptide(L)'
;RESDLATLELNLACRPAYANSFLYQPYPRTALGDFAREQGLMCGEVDDIGSSAWDSTILNFDPDTKRELENLNHLFAIAVEWPRALPLIKRLIRLPRNPLYRLAYKLWKGYAIKQRIHPYHPSPAEFVQTVRRFMRFD
;
A
#
# COMPACT_ATOMS: atom_id res chain seq x y z
N ARG A 1 8.91 -13.08 -7.10
CA ARG A 1 7.79 -14.06 -7.21
C ARG A 1 7.69 -14.94 -5.97
N GLU A 2 8.62 -15.86 -5.70
CA GLU A 2 8.60 -16.68 -4.47
C GLU A 2 8.73 -15.81 -3.21
N SER A 3 9.60 -14.79 -3.25
CA SER A 3 9.83 -13.88 -2.12
C SER A 3 8.61 -13.00 -1.75
N ASP A 4 7.78 -12.61 -2.71
CA ASP A 4 6.62 -11.74 -2.45
C ASP A 4 5.50 -12.50 -1.72
N LEU A 5 5.26 -13.75 -2.15
CA LEU A 5 4.33 -14.64 -1.48
C LEU A 5 4.86 -15.12 -0.13
N ALA A 6 6.17 -15.34 -0.01
CA ALA A 6 6.80 -15.63 1.29
C ALA A 6 6.59 -14.49 2.29
N THR A 7 6.66 -13.23 1.83
CA THR A 7 6.38 -12.05 2.66
C THR A 7 4.91 -12.02 3.11
N LEU A 8 3.98 -12.36 2.21
CA LEU A 8 2.56 -12.49 2.53
C LEU A 8 2.31 -13.62 3.55
N GLU A 9 2.93 -14.78 3.36
CA GLU A 9 2.83 -15.93 4.26
C GLU A 9 3.37 -15.63 5.65
N LEU A 10 4.50 -14.91 5.73
CA LEU A 10 5.03 -14.41 7.00
C LEU A 10 4.01 -13.51 7.70
N ASN A 11 3.39 -12.57 6.99
CA ASN A 11 2.39 -11.68 7.57
C ASN A 11 1.13 -12.43 8.03
N LEU A 12 0.70 -13.45 7.27
CA LEU A 12 -0.40 -14.34 7.66
C LEU A 12 -0.09 -15.10 8.96
N ALA A 13 1.15 -15.55 9.13
CA ALA A 13 1.60 -16.20 10.36
C ALA A 13 1.64 -15.23 11.55
N CYS A 14 2.12 -14.00 11.34
CA CYS A 14 2.25 -12.98 12.39
C CYS A 14 0.91 -12.43 12.88
N ARG A 15 -0.14 -12.43 12.05
CA ARG A 15 -1.46 -11.85 12.37
C ARG A 15 -1.38 -10.42 12.94
N PRO A 16 -0.74 -9.48 12.23
CA PRO A 16 -0.60 -8.10 12.71
C PRO A 16 -1.97 -7.43 12.85
N ALA A 17 -2.07 -6.42 13.72
CA ALA A 17 -3.29 -5.62 13.86
C ALA A 17 -3.68 -4.92 12.53
N TYR A 18 -2.67 -4.55 11.74
CA TYR A 18 -2.83 -4.06 10.37
C TYR A 18 -1.58 -4.42 9.57
N ALA A 19 -1.78 -5.05 8.41
CA ALA A 19 -0.72 -5.30 7.45
C ALA A 19 -0.67 -4.18 6.40
N ASN A 20 0.53 -3.79 6.01
CA ASN A 20 0.75 -2.77 4.99
C ASN A 20 1.99 -3.12 4.18
N SER A 21 1.90 -3.05 2.86
CA SER A 21 3.02 -3.25 1.95
C SER A 21 3.32 -1.97 1.20
N PHE A 22 4.57 -1.80 0.79
CA PHE A 22 5.01 -0.68 -0.03
C PHE A 22 5.78 -1.22 -1.22
N LEU A 23 5.59 -0.60 -2.38
CA LEU A 23 6.45 -0.82 -3.53
C LEU A 23 7.72 -0.01 -3.33
N TYR A 24 8.88 -0.62 -3.58
CA TYR A 24 10.15 0.08 -3.51
C TYR A 24 10.20 1.21 -4.54
N GLN A 25 10.66 2.38 -4.10
CA GLN A 25 10.91 3.55 -4.94
C GLN A 25 12.40 3.93 -4.80
N PRO A 26 13.15 4.01 -5.91
CA PRO A 26 14.57 4.36 -5.89
C PRO A 26 14.76 5.85 -5.66
N TYR A 27 14.61 6.28 -4.41
CA TYR A 27 14.77 7.68 -4.03
C TYR A 27 16.20 8.18 -4.30
N PRO A 28 16.35 9.40 -4.84
CA PRO A 28 17.66 9.96 -5.16
C PRO A 28 18.48 10.18 -3.90
N ARG A 29 19.81 10.10 -4.03
CA ARG A 29 20.76 10.28 -2.92
C ARG A 29 20.61 9.22 -1.82
N THR A 30 20.11 8.05 -2.19
CA THR A 30 20.14 6.86 -1.34
C THR A 30 21.01 5.81 -2.03
N ALA A 31 21.77 5.02 -1.26
CA ALA A 31 22.63 3.99 -1.82
C ALA A 31 21.87 3.02 -2.74
N LEU A 32 20.62 2.68 -2.39
CA LEU A 32 19.77 1.82 -3.20
C LEU A 32 19.22 2.53 -4.44
N GLY A 33 18.95 3.84 -4.37
CA GLY A 33 18.54 4.64 -5.52
C GLY A 33 19.67 4.80 -6.53
N ASP A 34 20.88 5.11 -6.05
CA ASP A 34 22.09 5.22 -6.88
C ASP A 34 22.41 3.87 -7.55
N PHE A 35 22.32 2.77 -6.79
CA PHE A 35 22.47 1.42 -7.33
C PHE A 35 21.44 1.12 -8.43
N ALA A 36 20.15 1.38 -8.18
CA ALA A 36 19.09 1.11 -9.17
C ALA A 36 19.29 1.89 -10.47
N ARG A 37 19.77 3.14 -10.36
CA ARG A 37 20.10 4.00 -11.49
C ARG A 37 21.33 3.50 -12.25
N GLU A 38 22.42 3.21 -11.55
CA GLU A 38 23.68 2.75 -12.14
C GLU A 38 23.54 1.40 -12.85
N GLN A 39 22.67 0.53 -12.34
CA GLN A 39 22.39 -0.79 -12.92
C GLN A 39 21.32 -0.75 -14.02
N GLY A 40 20.76 0.42 -14.37
CA GLY A 40 19.74 0.54 -15.41
C GLY A 40 18.43 -0.19 -15.09
N LEU A 41 18.09 -0.31 -13.80
CA LEU A 41 16.92 -1.04 -13.32
C LEU A 41 15.62 -0.23 -13.38
N MET A 42 15.65 1.00 -13.90
CA MET A 42 14.52 1.93 -13.89
C MET A 42 14.01 2.19 -15.32
N CYS A 43 12.70 2.33 -15.50
CA CYS A 43 12.07 2.63 -16.80
C CYS A 43 11.97 4.14 -17.10
N GLY A 44 12.50 5.02 -16.24
CA GLY A 44 12.38 6.46 -16.34
C GLY A 44 13.35 7.19 -15.40
N GLU A 45 13.22 8.51 -15.36
CA GLU A 45 14.06 9.36 -14.51
C GLU A 45 13.49 9.45 -13.09
N VAL A 46 14.30 9.95 -12.16
CA VAL A 46 13.88 10.15 -10.76
C VAL A 46 12.64 11.05 -10.65
N ASP A 47 12.47 11.98 -11.58
CA ASP A 47 11.30 12.86 -11.66
C ASP A 47 10.00 12.15 -12.07
N ASP A 48 10.10 10.91 -12.59
CA ASP A 48 8.96 10.04 -12.91
C ASP A 48 8.46 9.22 -11.71
N ILE A 49 9.08 9.38 -10.53
CA ILE A 49 8.55 8.82 -9.29
C ILE A 49 7.22 9.53 -9.01
N GLY A 50 6.11 8.87 -9.38
CA GLY A 50 4.78 9.38 -9.15
C GLY A 50 4.60 9.83 -7.69
N SER A 51 3.80 10.89 -7.49
CA SER A 51 3.53 11.48 -6.16
C SER A 51 2.96 10.49 -5.12
N SER A 52 2.59 9.28 -5.54
CA SER A 52 2.08 8.19 -4.73
C SER A 52 2.94 6.94 -4.94
N ALA A 53 3.77 6.59 -3.96
CA ALA A 53 4.56 5.36 -3.91
C ALA A 53 3.71 4.06 -3.87
N TRP A 54 2.39 4.20 -3.94
CA TRP A 54 1.40 3.13 -3.75
C TRP A 54 0.87 2.56 -5.06
N ASP A 55 0.87 3.37 -6.12
CA ASP A 55 0.11 3.06 -7.32
C ASP A 55 0.94 2.26 -8.34
N SER A 56 2.21 2.60 -8.56
CA SER A 56 3.04 1.94 -9.56
C SER A 56 4.52 1.88 -9.19
N THR A 57 5.21 0.88 -9.73
CA THR A 57 6.68 0.78 -9.66
C THR A 57 7.34 1.42 -10.88
N ILE A 58 8.45 2.12 -10.67
CA ILE A 58 9.31 2.64 -11.75
C ILE A 58 10.42 1.66 -12.15
N LEU A 59 10.51 0.52 -11.45
CA LEU A 59 11.47 -0.52 -11.78
C LEU A 59 11.08 -1.25 -13.08
N ASN A 60 12.12 -1.68 -13.79
CA ASN A 60 12.04 -2.41 -15.05
C ASN A 60 11.71 -3.88 -14.79
N PHE A 61 10.42 -4.17 -14.69
CA PHE A 61 9.87 -5.52 -14.69
C PHE A 61 9.16 -5.80 -16.01
N ASP A 62 9.04 -7.07 -16.37
CA ASP A 62 8.13 -7.47 -17.43
C ASP A 62 6.68 -7.02 -17.08
N PRO A 63 5.84 -6.69 -18.07
CA PRO A 63 4.51 -6.12 -17.83
C PRO A 63 3.59 -6.98 -16.96
N ASP A 64 3.73 -8.32 -17.03
CA ASP A 64 2.92 -9.24 -16.25
C ASP A 64 3.35 -9.23 -14.77
N THR A 65 4.66 -9.32 -14.49
CA THR A 65 5.19 -9.20 -13.13
C THR A 65 4.85 -7.84 -12.51
N LYS A 66 5.00 -6.76 -13.28
CA LYS A 66 4.66 -5.41 -12.82
C LYS A 66 3.20 -5.32 -12.38
N ARG A 67 2.29 -5.82 -13.23
CA ARG A 67 0.85 -5.87 -12.95
C ARG A 67 0.54 -6.68 -11.70
N GLU A 68 1.11 -7.88 -11.59
CA GLU A 68 0.88 -8.75 -10.45
C GLU A 68 1.35 -8.11 -9.14
N LEU A 69 2.52 -7.47 -9.16
CA LEU A 69 3.10 -6.80 -7.99
C LEU A 69 2.23 -5.61 -7.54
N GLU A 70 1.77 -4.78 -8.48
CA GLU A 70 0.91 -3.63 -8.18
C GLU A 70 -0.47 -4.05 -7.68
N ASN A 71 -1.06 -5.10 -8.25
CA ASN A 71 -2.32 -5.66 -7.77
C ASN A 71 -2.16 -6.30 -6.39
N LEU A 72 -1.07 -7.04 -6.17
CA LEU A 72 -0.75 -7.62 -4.86
C LEU A 72 -0.60 -6.52 -3.82
N ASN A 73 0.10 -5.42 -4.11
CA ASN A 73 0.27 -4.31 -3.19
C ASN A 73 -1.07 -3.72 -2.71
N HIS A 74 -2.04 -3.55 -3.63
CA HIS A 74 -3.37 -3.08 -3.25
C HIS A 74 -4.15 -4.10 -2.41
N LEU A 75 -4.01 -5.39 -2.71
CA LEU A 75 -4.77 -6.46 -2.05
C LEU A 75 -4.06 -7.06 -0.84
N PHE A 76 -2.82 -6.65 -0.55
CA PHE A 76 -1.95 -7.29 0.45
C PHE A 76 -2.59 -7.30 1.83
N ALA A 77 -3.02 -6.13 2.32
CA ALA A 77 -3.62 -5.98 3.63
C ALA A 77 -4.91 -6.80 3.78
N ILE A 78 -5.71 -6.87 2.71
CA ILE A 78 -6.94 -7.67 2.62
C ILE A 78 -6.60 -9.17 2.65
N ALA A 79 -5.55 -9.59 1.93
CA ALA A 79 -5.11 -10.97 1.91
C ALA A 79 -4.64 -11.47 3.27
N VAL A 80 -3.91 -10.62 4.01
CA VAL A 80 -3.47 -10.92 5.38
C VAL A 80 -4.66 -10.99 6.35
N GLU A 81 -5.61 -10.07 6.23
CA GLU A 81 -6.80 -10.03 7.09
C GLU A 81 -7.72 -11.24 6.90
N TRP A 82 -7.92 -11.67 5.65
CA TRP A 82 -8.82 -12.76 5.31
C TRP A 82 -8.08 -13.91 4.62
N PRO A 83 -7.40 -14.80 5.38
CA PRO A 83 -6.66 -15.93 4.82
C PRO A 83 -7.51 -16.85 3.92
N ARG A 84 -8.82 -16.96 4.19
CA ARG A 84 -9.76 -17.74 3.38
C ARG A 84 -9.96 -17.16 1.97
N ALA A 85 -9.75 -15.86 1.79
CA ALA A 85 -9.81 -15.19 0.49
C ALA A 85 -8.50 -15.32 -0.30
N LEU A 86 -7.43 -15.86 0.29
CA LEU A 86 -6.11 -15.97 -0.34
C LEU A 86 -6.12 -16.69 -1.70
N PRO A 87 -6.82 -17.83 -1.90
CA PRO A 87 -6.87 -18.49 -3.21
C PRO A 87 -7.53 -17.61 -4.28
N LEU A 88 -8.54 -16.82 -3.90
CA LEU A 88 -9.18 -15.87 -4.80
C LEU A 88 -8.23 -14.71 -5.11
N ILE A 89 -7.57 -14.14 -4.10
CA ILE A 89 -6.63 -13.03 -4.28
C ILE A 89 -5.45 -13.45 -5.18
N LYS A 90 -4.90 -14.66 -5.01
CA LYS A 90 -3.85 -15.20 -5.90
C LYS A 90 -4.29 -15.29 -7.37
N ARG A 91 -5.60 -15.40 -7.65
CA ARG A 91 -6.15 -15.31 -9.02
C ARG A 91 -6.36 -13.86 -9.45
N LEU A 92 -6.90 -13.01 -8.56
CA LEU A 92 -7.18 -11.60 -8.83
C LEU A 92 -5.90 -10.82 -9.17
N ILE A 93 -4.76 -11.10 -8.51
CA ILE A 93 -3.52 -10.37 -8.79
C ILE A 93 -3.04 -10.53 -10.24
N ARG A 94 -3.40 -11.64 -10.90
CA ARG A 94 -3.01 -11.93 -12.30
C ARG A 94 -3.87 -11.22 -13.33
N LEU A 95 -5.05 -10.74 -12.93
CA LEU A 95 -5.98 -10.03 -13.81
C LEU A 95 -5.47 -8.63 -14.18
N PRO A 96 -5.98 -8.02 -15.27
CA PRO A 96 -5.73 -6.61 -15.60
C PRO A 96 -5.93 -5.69 -14.39
N ARG A 97 -5.13 -4.61 -14.31
CA ARG A 97 -5.25 -3.62 -13.24
C ARG A 97 -6.69 -3.11 -13.19
N ASN A 98 -7.26 -3.12 -12.00
CA ASN A 98 -8.66 -2.75 -11.79
C ASN A 98 -8.76 -1.62 -10.76
N PRO A 99 -9.43 -0.49 -11.07
CA PRO A 99 -9.62 0.59 -10.09
C PRO A 99 -10.35 0.13 -8.82
N LEU A 100 -11.11 -0.97 -8.88
CA LEU A 100 -11.74 -1.60 -7.72
C LEU A 100 -10.74 -2.11 -6.69
N TYR A 101 -9.55 -2.56 -7.09
CA TYR A 101 -8.52 -3.01 -6.14
C TYR A 101 -8.00 -1.85 -5.30
N ARG A 102 -7.77 -0.70 -5.94
CA ARG A 102 -7.40 0.54 -5.26
C ARG A 102 -8.52 1.07 -4.37
N LEU A 103 -9.79 0.97 -4.81
CA LEU A 103 -10.93 1.34 -3.98
C LEU A 103 -11.03 0.44 -2.74
N ALA A 104 -10.93 -0.88 -2.91
CA ALA A 104 -10.92 -1.84 -1.81
C ALA A 104 -9.79 -1.56 -0.82
N TYR A 105 -8.58 -1.30 -1.32
CA TYR A 105 -7.45 -0.85 -0.51
C TYR A 105 -7.77 0.40 0.32
N LYS A 106 -8.29 1.47 -0.32
CA LYS A 106 -8.59 2.74 0.35
C LYS A 106 -9.67 2.57 1.43
N LEU A 107 -10.73 1.81 1.13
CA LEU A 107 -11.81 1.51 2.08
C LEU A 107 -11.28 0.72 3.27
N TRP A 108 -10.51 -0.34 3.02
CA TRP A 108 -9.92 -1.16 4.08
C TRP A 108 -8.95 -0.36 4.95
N LYS A 109 -8.04 0.39 4.33
CA LYS A 109 -7.10 1.27 5.04
C LYS A 109 -7.84 2.30 5.91
N GLY A 110 -8.85 2.97 5.36
CA GLY A 110 -9.65 3.94 6.11
C GLY A 110 -10.38 3.31 7.30
N TYR A 111 -10.98 2.13 7.11
CA TYR A 111 -11.59 1.36 8.19
C TYR A 111 -10.57 0.98 9.27
N ALA A 112 -9.43 0.39 8.89
CA ALA A 112 -8.40 -0.06 9.81
C ALA A 112 -7.76 1.12 10.58
N ILE A 113 -7.52 2.25 9.93
CA ILE A 113 -7.04 3.48 10.56
C ILE A 113 -8.02 3.94 11.64
N LYS A 114 -9.31 4.04 11.29
CA LYS A 114 -10.36 4.49 12.22
C LYS A 114 -10.58 3.53 13.38
N GLN A 115 -10.60 2.22 13.11
CA GLN A 115 -11.06 1.23 14.09
C GLN A 115 -9.93 0.57 14.87
N ARG A 116 -8.72 0.49 14.32
CA ARG A 116 -7.61 -0.27 14.92
C ARG A 116 -6.41 0.59 15.29
N ILE A 117 -6.09 1.62 14.50
CA ILE A 117 -4.87 2.43 14.71
C ILE A 117 -5.17 3.64 15.59
N HIS A 118 -6.29 4.33 15.37
CA HIS A 118 -6.72 5.45 16.20
C HIS A 118 -7.85 5.02 17.15
N PRO A 119 -7.57 4.73 18.43
CA PRO A 119 -8.60 4.33 19.39
C PRO A 119 -9.51 5.50 19.81
N TYR A 120 -9.22 6.72 19.37
CA TYR A 120 -9.92 7.92 19.83
C TYR A 120 -11.15 8.23 18.98
N HIS A 121 -12.31 8.06 19.60
CA HIS A 121 -13.60 8.50 19.07
C HIS A 121 -14.00 9.77 19.84
N PRO A 122 -13.78 10.97 19.29
CA PRO A 122 -14.15 12.19 19.99
C PRO A 122 -15.64 12.17 20.29
N SER A 123 -15.98 12.46 21.53
CA SER A 123 -17.37 12.69 21.90
C SER A 123 -17.93 13.88 21.10
N PRO A 124 -19.25 13.94 20.86
CA PRO A 124 -19.86 15.09 20.18
C PRO A 124 -19.49 16.43 20.83
N ALA A 125 -19.33 16.45 22.17
CA ALA A 125 -18.91 17.62 22.93
C ALA A 125 -17.47 18.06 22.61
N GLU A 126 -16.51 17.12 22.54
CA GLU A 126 -15.13 17.41 22.16
C GLU A 126 -15.02 17.88 20.71
N PHE A 127 -15.85 17.34 19.82
CA PHE A 127 -15.92 17.81 18.43
C PHE A 127 -16.38 19.26 18.35
N VAL A 128 -17.50 19.61 19.01
CA VAL A 128 -18.00 20.99 19.08
C VAL A 128 -16.96 21.93 19.72
N GLN A 129 -16.28 21.48 20.77
CA GLN A 129 -15.26 22.27 21.46
C GLN A 129 -14.01 22.50 20.58
N THR A 130 -13.61 21.50 19.80
CA THR A 130 -12.48 21.59 18.84
C THR A 130 -12.81 22.56 17.72
N VAL A 131 -14.00 22.46 17.13
CA VAL A 131 -14.49 23.40 16.10
C VAL A 131 -14.55 24.82 16.66
N ARG A 132 -15.09 25.00 17.87
CA ARG A 132 -15.15 26.31 18.52
C ARG A 132 -13.77 26.91 18.83
N ARG A 133 -12.78 26.07 19.16
CA ARG A 133 -11.38 26.52 19.32
C ARG A 133 -10.78 26.94 18.00
N PHE A 134 -10.95 26.14 16.95
CA PHE A 134 -10.44 26.45 15.61
C PHE A 134 -10.98 27.79 15.09
N MET A 135 -12.30 28.01 15.20
CA MET A 135 -12.97 29.27 14.84
C MET A 135 -12.60 30.48 15.71
N ARG A 136 -11.84 30.30 16.80
CA ARG A 136 -11.32 31.37 17.66
C ARG A 136 -9.85 31.70 17.39
N PHE A 137 -9.18 30.89 16.58
CA PHE A 137 -7.81 31.12 16.14
C PHE A 137 -7.72 31.91 14.82
N ASP A 138 -8.86 32.34 14.28
CA ASP A 138 -8.96 33.40 13.27
C ASP A 138 -9.19 34.77 13.93
#